data_AF-A0AAE8NEA3-F1
#
_entry.id   AF-A0AAE8NEA3-F1
#
_cell.length_a   1.000
_cell.length_b   1.000
_cell.length_c   1.000
_cell.angle_alpha   90.00
_cell.angle_beta   90.00
_cell.angle_gamma   90.00
#
_symmetry.space_group_name_H-M   'P 1'
#
loop_
_entity.id
_entity.type
_entity.pdbx_description
1 polymer ?
#
loop_
_entity_poly.entity_id
_entity_poly.type
_entity_poly.pdbx_seq_one_letter_code
_entity_poly.pdbx_strand_id
1 'polypeptide(L)' 'MNVQTLSGTLRAQELLIVSMVRALPPDARRALVDLYTEQIAFAEQAGLEGHGDRATHDAFITHARNLLIRIEALA' A
#
# COMPACT_ATOMS: atom_id res chain seq x y z
N MET A 1 -22.31 -2.96 1.83
CA MET A 1 -21.64 -2.32 0.67
C MET A 1 -21.40 -3.38 -0.38
N ASN A 2 -21.71 -3.15 -1.66
CA ASN A 2 -21.43 -4.17 -2.70
C ASN A 2 -19.95 -4.14 -3.10
N VAL A 3 -19.46 -5.22 -3.72
CA VAL A 3 -18.04 -5.39 -4.10
C VAL A 3 -17.58 -4.29 -5.07
N GLN A 4 -18.46 -3.78 -5.93
CA GLN A 4 -18.11 -2.72 -6.89
C GLN A 4 -17.89 -1.37 -6.19
N THR A 5 -18.75 -0.99 -5.24
CA THR A 5 -18.58 0.22 -4.43
C THR A 5 -17.33 0.15 -3.55
N LEU A 6 -17.02 -1.04 -3.01
CA LEU A 6 -15.78 -1.27 -2.26
C LEU A 6 -14.55 -1.08 -3.16
N SER A 7 -14.53 -1.72 -4.33
CA SER A 7 -13.44 -1.61 -5.29
C SER A 7 -13.23 -0.17 -5.77
N GLY A 8 -14.32 0.56 -6.07
CA GLY A 8 -14.26 1.97 -6.43
C GLY A 8 -13.68 2.85 -5.32
N THR A 9 -14.05 2.60 -4.06
CA THR A 9 -13.52 3.32 -2.90
C THR A 9 -12.02 3.06 -2.70
N LEU A 10 -11.59 1.80 -2.78
CA LEU A 10 -10.17 1.44 -2.69
C LEU A 10 -9.35 2.11 -3.80
N ARG A 11 -9.88 2.12 -5.02
CA ARG A 11 -9.24 2.81 -6.14
C ARG A 11 -9.12 4.31 -5.91
N ALA A 12 -10.16 4.95 -5.39
CA ALA A 12 -10.13 6.38 -5.08
C ALA A 12 -9.10 6.70 -3.98
N GLN A 13 -8.98 5.83 -2.96
CA GLN A 13 -7.97 5.97 -1.92
C GLN A 13 -6.55 5.84 -2.47
N GLU A 14 -6.27 4.85 -3.34
CA GLU A 14 -4.97 4.73 -4.02
C GLU A 14 -4.61 6.01 -4.77
N LEU A 15 -5.57 6.57 -5.53
CA LEU A 15 -5.36 7.79 -6.32
C LEU A 15 -5.11 9.01 -5.43
N LEU A 16 -5.82 9.12 -4.31
CA LEU A 16 -5.60 10.18 -3.32
C LEU A 16 -4.19 10.10 -2.74
N ILE A 17 -3.75 8.90 -2.32
CA ILE A 17 -2.41 8.69 -1.76
C ILE A 17 -1.34 9.09 -2.79
N VAL A 18 -1.45 8.61 -4.03
CA VAL A 18 -0.53 8.97 -5.12
C VAL A 18 -0.51 10.48 -5.36
N SER A 19 -1.67 11.13 -5.32
CA SER A 19 -1.77 12.59 -5.46
C SER A 19 -1.05 13.33 -4.33
N MET A 20 -1.21 12.87 -3.09
CA MET A 20 -0.55 13.46 -1.93
C MET A 20 0.97 13.29 -2.02
N VAL A 21 1.46 12.10 -2.38
CA VAL A 21 2.90 11.83 -2.54
C VAL A 21 3.50 12.72 -3.64
N ARG A 22 2.83 12.90 -4.78
CA ARG A 22 3.30 13.79 -5.85
C ARG A 22 3.50 15.24 -5.42
N ALA A 23 2.73 15.72 -4.44
CA ALA A 23 2.82 17.08 -3.94
C ALA A 23 4.02 17.30 -3.00
N LEU A 24 4.72 16.24 -2.60
CA LEU A 24 5.86 16.32 -1.68
C LEU A 24 7.17 16.65 -2.41
N PRO A 25 8.14 17.29 -1.73
CA PRO A 25 9.51 17.44 -2.23
C PRO A 25 10.16 16.08 -2.55
N PRO A 26 11.10 16.01 -3.51
CA PRO A 26 11.75 14.75 -3.91
C PRO A 26 12.33 13.94 -2.75
N ASP A 27 13.03 14.60 -1.82
CA ASP A 27 13.64 13.93 -0.68
C ASP A 27 12.60 13.26 0.23
N ALA A 28 11.44 13.92 0.42
CA ALA A 28 10.33 13.38 1.20
C ALA A 28 9.64 12.20 0.49
N ARG A 29 9.55 12.22 -0.85
CA ARG A 29 9.04 11.07 -1.62
C ARG A 29 9.95 9.87 -1.46
N ARG A 30 11.27 10.07 -1.51
CA ARG A 30 12.25 9.00 -1.34
C ARG A 30 12.22 8.41 0.07
N ALA A 31 12.16 9.25 1.10
CA ALA A 31 11.99 8.78 2.48
C ALA A 31 10.70 7.97 2.68
N LEU A 32 9.61 8.32 1.97
CA LEU A 32 8.38 7.53 2.00
C LEU A 32 8.53 6.18 1.32
N VAL A 33 9.26 6.07 0.20
CA VAL A 33 9.57 4.79 -0.44
C VAL A 33 10.29 3.87 0.53
N ASP A 34 11.33 4.39 1.20
CA ASP A 34 12.13 3.62 2.16
C ASP A 34 11.26 3.13 3.33
N LEU A 35 10.46 4.04 3.93
CA LEU A 35 9.54 3.69 5.01
C LEU A 35 8.49 2.65 4.60
N TYR A 36 7.88 2.80 3.42
CA TYR A 36 6.88 1.85 2.94
C TYR A 36 7.49 0.47 2.70
N THR A 37 8.71 0.42 2.19
CA THR A 37 9.47 -0.81 1.97
C THR A 37 9.71 -1.54 3.30
N GLU A 38 10.17 -0.82 4.33
CA GLU A 38 10.37 -1.39 5.66
C GLU A 38 9.08 -1.92 6.28
N GLN A 39 7.97 -1.18 6.15
CA GLN A 39 6.67 -1.58 6.70
C GLN A 39 6.10 -2.82 6.00
N ILE A 40 6.29 -2.94 4.69
CA ILE A 40 5.88 -4.15 3.95
C ILE A 40 6.71 -5.35 4.41
N ALA A 41 8.03 -5.19 4.52
CA ALA A 41 8.92 -6.26 4.99
C ALA A 41 8.56 -6.72 6.42
N PHE A 42 8.23 -5.77 7.30
CA PHE A 42 7.75 -6.07 8.64
C PHE A 42 6.41 -6.84 8.61
N ALA A 43 5.44 -6.37 7.81
CA ALA A 43 4.14 -7.02 7.71
C ALA A 43 4.25 -8.47 7.19
N GLU A 44 5.11 -8.71 6.20
CA GLU A 44 5.38 -10.06 5.67
C GLU A 44 5.96 -11.01 6.73
N GLN A 45 6.78 -10.50 7.64
CA GLN A 45 7.38 -11.28 8.73
C GLN A 45 6.44 -11.48 9.91
N ALA A 46 5.51 -10.53 10.14
CA ALA A 46 4.62 -10.52 11.29
C ALA A 46 3.54 -11.61 11.26
N GLY A 47 3.41 -12.37 10.15
CA GLY A 47 2.65 -13.62 10.04
C GLY A 47 1.41 -13.70 10.92
N LEU A 48 0.35 -12.95 10.59
CA LEU A 48 -0.91 -12.93 11.35
C LEU A 48 -1.40 -14.38 11.59
N GLU A 49 -1.25 -14.88 12.83
CA GLU A 49 -1.36 -16.30 13.21
C GLU A 49 -2.80 -16.89 13.14
N GLY A 50 -3.75 -16.19 12.51
CA GLY A 50 -5.11 -16.67 12.32
C GLY A 50 -5.28 -17.38 10.98
N HIS A 51 -5.64 -18.67 10.98
CA HIS A 51 -5.92 -19.43 9.74
C HIS A 51 -7.03 -18.82 8.86
N GLY A 52 -7.91 -17.99 9.43
CA GLY A 52 -8.92 -17.22 8.68
C GLY A 52 -8.42 -15.90 8.09
N ASP A 53 -7.22 -15.45 8.46
CA ASP A 53 -6.68 -14.13 8.13
C ASP A 53 -5.56 -14.17 7.09
N ARG A 54 -5.04 -15.37 6.75
CA ARG A 54 -3.96 -15.52 5.75
C ARG A 54 -4.34 -14.98 4.37
N ALA A 55 -5.53 -15.29 3.86
CA ALA A 55 -5.95 -14.80 2.54
C ALA A 55 -6.11 -13.27 2.51
N THR A 56 -6.61 -12.69 3.60
CA THR A 56 -6.72 -11.24 3.79
C THR A 56 -5.34 -10.60 3.89
N HIS A 57 -4.44 -11.23 4.64
CA HIS A 57 -3.04 -10.83 4.78
C HIS A 57 -2.32 -10.84 3.43
N ASP A 58 -2.40 -11.93 2.67
CA ASP A 58 -1.76 -12.06 1.36
C ASP A 58 -2.32 -11.02 0.36
N ALA A 59 -3.63 -10.77 0.40
CA ALA A 59 -4.26 -9.74 -0.41
C ALA A 59 -3.79 -8.32 -0.01
N PHE A 60 -3.64 -8.06 1.29
CA PHE A 60 -3.10 -6.81 1.81
C PHE A 60 -1.64 -6.60 1.38
N ILE A 61 -0.77 -7.59 1.56
CA ILE A 61 0.64 -7.53 1.15
C ILE A 61 0.74 -7.27 -0.36
N THR A 62 -0.06 -7.98 -1.16
CA THR A 62 -0.12 -7.76 -2.61
C THR A 62 -0.54 -6.34 -2.97
N HIS A 63 -1.57 -5.81 -2.30
CA HIS A 63 -2.01 -4.43 -2.50
C HIS A 63 -0.93 -3.42 -2.09
N ALA A 64 -0.29 -3.60 -0.94
CA ALA A 64 0.76 -2.72 -0.45
C ALA A 64 1.97 -2.68 -1.39
N ARG A 65 2.41 -3.84 -1.90
CA ARG A 65 3.47 -3.94 -2.93
C ARG A 65 3.10 -3.20 -4.22
N ASN A 66 1.86 -3.37 -4.69
CA ASN A 66 1.38 -2.66 -5.88
C ASN A 66 1.33 -1.14 -5.68
N LEU A 67 1.02 -0.68 -4.46
CA LEU A 67 1.06 0.74 -4.13
C LEU A 67 2.50 1.26 -4.04
N LEU A 68 3.43 0.50 -3.44
CA LEU A 68 4.85 0.83 -3.38
C LEU A 68 5.42 1.08 -4.78
N ILE A 69 5.18 0.19 -5.76
CA ILE A 69 5.63 0.36 -7.16
C ILE A 69 5.19 1.72 -7.73
N ARG A 70 3.96 2.14 -7.41
CA ARG A 70 3.43 3.42 -7.88
C ARG A 70 4.07 4.60 -7.18
N ILE A 71 4.43 4.47 -5.91
CA ILE A 71 5.12 5.51 -5.13
C ILE A 71 6.57 5.63 -5.59
N GLU A 72 7.26 4.51 -5.84
CA GLU A 72 8.61 4.46 -6.41
C GLU A 72 8.68 5.17 -7.77
N ALA A 73 7.67 4.99 -8.61
CA ALA A 73 7.57 5.70 -9.89
C ALA A 73 7.42 7.23 -9.76
N LEU A 74 7.24 7.76 -8.56
CA LEU A 74 7.15 9.20 -8.27
C LEU A 74 8.41 9.77 -7.63
N ALA A 75 9.32 8.93 -7.11
CA ALA A 75 10.52 9.37 -6.41
C ALA A 75 11.43 10.14 -7.37
#